data_AF-A0A925PQF2-F1
#
_entry.id   AF-A0A925PQF2-F1
#
_cell.length_a   1.000
_cell.length_b   1.000
_cell.length_c   1.000
_cell.angle_alpha   90.00
_cell.angle_beta   90.00
_cell.angle_gamma   90.00
#
_symmetry.space_group_name_H-M   'P 1'
#
loop_
_entity.id
_entity.type
_entity.pdbx_description
1 polymer ?
#
loop_
_entity_poly.entity_id
_entity_poly.type
_entity_poly.pdbx_seq_one_letter_code
_entity_poly.pdbx_strand_id
1 'polypeptide(L)'
;MPQINELKRYRCYEIFSQSTGVEIRTAIKTNEEHGQVTERSGRIHLRFFKLTPKTKPEEVTQIRFICEPDEAFGLSLMISQVASSSVPCKEKLNPHKFSGGDNGEETVTTLSVEKWERGGKSGYALTVGRGKDFISVPVPLAKFLFAGEFLRALSTEQSWVERVEKKSSSPVTH
;
A
#
# COMPACT_ATOMS: atom_id res chain seq x y z
N MET A 1 10.97 31.84 -22.92
CA MET A 1 11.17 31.68 -21.46
C MET A 1 11.70 30.26 -21.22
N PRO A 2 12.85 30.07 -20.54
CA PRO A 2 13.30 28.73 -20.19
C PRO A 2 12.30 28.11 -19.20
N GLN A 3 11.83 26.89 -19.47
CA GLN A 3 11.06 26.11 -18.51
C GLN A 3 11.98 25.79 -17.34
N ILE A 4 11.75 26.43 -16.20
CA ILE A 4 12.42 26.07 -14.95
C ILE A 4 11.72 24.80 -14.46
N ASN A 5 12.39 23.65 -14.59
CA ASN A 5 11.91 22.40 -14.03
C ASN A 5 11.99 22.48 -12.50
N GLU A 6 10.89 22.82 -11.84
CA GLU A 6 10.79 22.80 -10.39
C GLU A 6 10.81 21.35 -9.88
N LEU A 7 11.86 20.99 -9.15
CA LEU A 7 11.98 19.67 -8.54
C LEU A 7 11.12 19.60 -7.27
N LYS A 8 10.14 18.69 -7.25
CA LYS A 8 9.32 18.40 -6.07
C LYS A 8 9.81 17.16 -5.34
N ARG A 9 9.96 17.27 -4.02
CA ARG A 9 10.31 16.14 -3.15
C ARG A 9 9.06 15.36 -2.77
N TYR A 10 9.09 14.04 -2.94
CA TYR A 10 8.05 13.13 -2.47
C TYR A 10 8.63 12.17 -1.43
N ARG A 11 7.89 11.87 -0.37
CA ARG A 11 8.23 10.81 0.58
C ARG A 11 7.86 9.47 -0.05
N CYS A 12 8.88 8.73 -0.46
CA CYS A 12 8.73 7.44 -1.12
C CYS A 12 9.87 6.51 -0.69
N TYR A 13 9.58 5.22 -0.55
CA TYR A 13 10.58 4.18 -0.40
C TYR A 13 10.35 3.10 -1.45
N GLU A 14 11.37 2.85 -2.27
CA GLU A 14 11.34 1.84 -3.32
C GLU A 14 12.27 0.69 -2.97
N ILE A 15 11.75 -0.53 -3.08
CA ILE A 15 12.51 -1.75 -2.87
C ILE A 15 12.50 -2.54 -4.17
N PHE A 16 13.70 -2.84 -4.67
CA PHE A 16 13.90 -3.67 -5.86
C PHE A 16 14.46 -5.03 -5.48
N SER A 17 13.90 -6.06 -6.11
CA SER A 17 14.45 -7.41 -6.22
C SER A 17 14.98 -7.64 -7.64
N GLN A 18 15.33 -8.87 -8.00
CA GLN A 18 15.84 -9.21 -9.34
C GLN A 18 14.81 -8.95 -10.46
N SER A 19 13.53 -9.25 -10.22
CA SER A 19 12.48 -9.20 -11.26
C SER A 19 11.22 -8.46 -10.82
N THR A 20 11.16 -8.01 -9.57
CA THR A 20 10.00 -7.33 -9.00
C THR A 20 10.43 -6.17 -8.11
N GLY A 21 9.51 -5.25 -7.84
CA GLY A 21 9.72 -4.18 -6.89
C GLY A 21 8.44 -3.80 -6.17
N VAL A 22 8.59 -3.06 -5.08
CA VAL A 22 7.49 -2.40 -4.37
C VAL A 22 7.86 -0.95 -4.09
N GLU A 23 6.92 -0.05 -4.37
CA GLU A 23 6.95 1.37 -4.02
C GLU A 23 5.99 1.61 -2.86
N ILE A 24 6.47 2.22 -1.77
CA ILE A 24 5.66 2.63 -0.61
C ILE A 24 5.66 4.15 -0.54
N ARG A 25 4.47 4.77 -0.56
CA ARG A 25 4.32 6.23 -0.54
C ARG A 25 3.01 6.70 0.08
N THR A 26 2.93 7.99 0.39
CA THR A 26 1.69 8.64 0.79
C THR A 26 0.68 8.69 -0.37
N ALA A 27 -0.59 8.58 -0.05
CA ALA A 27 -1.72 8.74 -0.96
C ALA A 27 -2.85 9.51 -0.26
N ILE A 28 -3.84 9.96 -1.03
CA ILE A 28 -5.00 10.67 -0.51
C ILE A 28 -6.25 9.99 -1.07
N LYS A 29 -7.20 9.67 -0.19
CA LYS A 29 -8.57 9.33 -0.59
C LYS A 29 -9.39 10.61 -0.62
N THR A 30 -9.99 10.90 -1.76
CA THR A 30 -10.91 12.02 -1.95
C THR A 30 -12.33 11.48 -1.99
N ASN A 31 -13.22 12.03 -1.17
CA ASN A 31 -14.65 11.80 -1.26
C ASN A 31 -15.30 13.04 -1.90
N GLU A 32 -16.18 12.81 -2.86
CA GLU A 32 -16.88 13.85 -3.59
C GLU A 32 -18.40 13.62 -3.49
N GLU A 33 -19.13 14.70 -3.26
CA GLU A 33 -20.59 14.73 -3.33
C GLU A 33 -21.00 15.82 -4.31
N HIS A 34 -21.88 15.51 -5.26
CA HIS A 34 -22.34 16.46 -6.28
C HIS A 34 -21.21 17.17 -7.05
N GLY A 35 -20.07 16.48 -7.26
CA GLY A 35 -18.90 17.03 -7.95
C GLY A 35 -18.05 18.00 -7.11
N GLN A 36 -18.31 18.10 -5.80
CA GLN A 36 -17.50 18.88 -4.86
C GLN A 36 -16.78 17.96 -3.87
N VAL A 37 -15.51 18.26 -3.61
CA VAL A 37 -14.73 17.56 -2.59
C VAL A 37 -15.27 17.89 -1.21
N THR A 38 -15.84 16.89 -0.53
CA THR A 38 -16.39 17.04 0.82
C THR A 38 -15.42 16.60 1.89
N GLU A 39 -14.55 15.64 1.57
CA GLU A 39 -13.55 15.11 2.48
C GLU A 39 -12.30 14.64 1.74
N ARG A 40 -11.13 14.84 2.35
CA ARG A 40 -9.90 14.14 2.00
C ARG A 40 -9.37 13.43 3.23
N SER A 41 -8.78 12.26 3.04
CA SER A 41 -8.11 11.55 4.13
C SER A 41 -6.80 10.93 3.68
N GLY A 42 -5.84 10.90 4.59
CA GLY A 42 -4.53 10.31 4.34
C GLY A 42 -4.64 8.80 4.11
N ARG A 43 -3.82 8.28 3.21
CA ARG A 43 -3.70 6.85 2.88
C ARG A 43 -2.25 6.51 2.58
N ILE A 44 -1.94 5.22 2.60
CA ILE A 44 -0.61 4.72 2.23
C ILE A 44 -0.78 3.78 1.05
N HIS A 45 -0.01 4.01 0.00
CA HIS A 45 -0.06 3.18 -1.21
C HIS A 45 1.18 2.30 -1.29
N LEU A 46 0.94 0.99 -1.45
CA LEU A 46 1.95 0.00 -1.81
C LEU A 46 1.69 -0.45 -3.25
N ARG A 47 2.61 -0.11 -4.16
CA ARG A 47 2.55 -0.53 -5.57
C ARG A 47 3.60 -1.58 -5.82
N PHE A 48 3.16 -2.79 -6.06
CA PHE A 48 4.01 -3.90 -6.48
C PHE A 48 4.06 -3.96 -8.00
N PHE A 49 5.22 -4.26 -8.55
CA PHE A 49 5.41 -4.31 -10.01
C PHE A 49 6.47 -5.31 -10.43
N LYS A 50 6.37 -5.79 -11.67
CA LYS A 50 7.42 -6.57 -12.35
C LYS A 50 8.37 -5.61 -13.06
N LEU A 51 9.66 -5.93 -13.03
CA LEU A 51 10.72 -5.22 -13.77
C LEU A 51 10.88 -5.75 -15.20
N THR A 52 10.39 -6.96 -15.45
CA THR A 52 10.44 -7.57 -16.78
C THR A 52 9.41 -6.93 -17.72
N PRO A 53 9.74 -6.74 -19.00
CA PRO A 53 8.78 -6.27 -20.00
C PRO A 53 7.54 -7.16 -20.05
N LYS A 54 6.40 -6.55 -20.38
CA LYS A 54 5.14 -7.28 -20.57
C LYS A 54 5.32 -8.28 -21.70
N THR A 55 5.17 -9.57 -21.39
CA THR A 55 5.34 -10.64 -22.39
C THR A 55 4.03 -11.03 -23.05
N LYS A 56 2.90 -10.81 -22.37
CA LYS A 56 1.54 -11.13 -22.84
C LYS A 56 0.57 -9.98 -22.57
N PRO A 57 -0.39 -9.69 -23.47
CA PRO A 57 -1.39 -8.62 -23.28
C PRO A 57 -2.20 -8.71 -21.98
N GLU A 58 -2.49 -9.92 -21.51
CA GLU A 58 -3.29 -10.17 -20.30
C GLU A 58 -2.47 -10.15 -18.99
N GLU A 59 -1.15 -9.99 -19.08
CA GLU A 59 -0.27 -10.12 -17.92
C GLU A 59 -0.40 -8.93 -16.97
N VAL A 60 -0.74 -9.21 -15.72
CA VAL A 60 -0.67 -8.22 -14.63
C VAL A 60 0.78 -7.92 -14.31
N THR A 61 1.21 -6.69 -14.63
CA THR A 61 2.56 -6.19 -14.35
C THR A 61 2.67 -5.36 -13.09
N GLN A 62 1.54 -4.91 -12.53
CA GLN A 62 1.50 -4.17 -11.28
C GLN A 62 0.20 -4.42 -10.51
N ILE A 63 0.30 -4.43 -9.18
CA ILE A 63 -0.84 -4.50 -8.28
C ILE A 63 -0.67 -3.43 -7.21
N ARG A 64 -1.77 -2.72 -6.93
CA ARG A 64 -1.82 -1.64 -5.94
C ARG A 64 -2.63 -2.11 -4.73
N PHE A 65 -2.08 -1.90 -3.54
CA PHE A 65 -2.77 -2.07 -2.27
C PHE A 65 -2.75 -0.73 -1.52
N ILE A 66 -3.89 -0.23 -1.10
CA ILE A 66 -4.00 1.08 -0.44
C ILE A 66 -4.40 0.83 1.00
N CYS A 67 -3.47 1.01 1.93
CA CYS A 67 -3.73 0.87 3.35
C CYS A 67 -4.39 2.13 3.92
N GLU A 68 -5.32 1.92 4.83
CA GLU A 68 -5.65 2.91 5.87
C GLU A 68 -4.46 3.06 6.85
N PRO A 69 -4.35 4.19 7.58
CA PRO A 69 -3.25 4.40 8.50
C PRO A 69 -3.04 3.27 9.53
N ASP A 70 -4.10 2.75 10.11
CA ASP A 70 -4.07 1.64 11.06
C ASP A 70 -3.66 0.32 10.41
N GLU A 71 -4.10 0.04 9.17
CA GLU A 71 -3.64 -1.12 8.40
C GLU A 71 -2.14 -1.05 8.09
N ALA A 72 -1.62 0.14 7.74
CA ALA A 72 -0.20 0.35 7.51
C ALA A 72 0.61 0.17 8.80
N PHE A 73 0.08 0.63 9.93
CA PHE A 73 0.67 0.38 11.24
C PHE A 73 0.65 -1.12 11.58
N GLY A 74 -0.48 -1.81 11.37
CA GLY A 74 -0.60 -3.26 11.55
C GLY A 74 0.40 -4.04 10.71
N LEU A 75 0.60 -3.65 9.45
CA LEU A 75 1.60 -4.24 8.57
C LEU A 75 3.03 -4.06 9.11
N SER A 76 3.34 -2.90 9.71
CA SER A 76 4.65 -2.67 10.35
C SER A 76 4.92 -3.62 11.52
N LEU A 77 3.88 -3.93 12.31
CA LEU A 77 3.95 -4.88 13.42
C LEU A 77 4.14 -6.30 12.90
N MET A 78 3.38 -6.69 11.86
CA MET A 78 3.52 -7.99 11.21
C MET A 78 4.93 -8.20 10.63
N ILE A 79 5.52 -7.19 10.00
CA ILE A 79 6.91 -7.24 9.51
C ILE A 79 7.86 -7.54 10.66
N SER A 80 7.72 -6.84 11.79
CA SER A 80 8.57 -7.03 12.97
C SER A 80 8.41 -8.45 13.55
N GLN A 81 7.17 -8.93 13.67
CA GLN A 81 6.85 -10.27 14.13
C GLN A 81 7.46 -11.35 13.22
N VAL A 82 7.25 -11.26 11.91
CA VAL A 82 7.80 -12.18 10.92
C VAL A 82 9.34 -12.17 10.93
N ALA A 83 9.96 -11.00 11.08
CA ALA A 83 11.40 -10.86 11.18
C ALA A 83 11.98 -11.56 12.43
N SER A 84 11.24 -11.49 13.55
CA SER A 84 11.65 -12.11 14.83
C SER A 84 11.37 -13.61 14.90
N SER A 85 10.55 -14.17 14.02
CA SER A 85 10.18 -15.58 14.04
C SER A 85 11.41 -16.47 13.84
N SER A 86 11.57 -17.50 14.67
CA SER A 86 12.62 -18.52 14.50
C SER A 86 12.30 -19.52 13.39
N VAL A 87 11.03 -19.63 12.98
CA VAL A 87 10.55 -20.56 11.95
C VAL A 87 9.96 -19.82 10.75
N PRO A 88 9.88 -20.45 9.57
CA PRO A 88 9.15 -19.89 8.43
C PRO A 88 7.69 -19.60 8.79
N CYS A 89 7.21 -18.41 8.44
CA CYS A 89 5.85 -17.98 8.75
C CYS A 89 5.37 -16.94 7.74
N LYS A 90 4.05 -16.76 7.66
CA LYS A 90 3.41 -15.81 6.77
C LYS A 90 2.23 -15.15 7.47
N GLU A 91 2.27 -13.83 7.54
CA GLU A 91 1.20 -13.00 8.08
C GLU A 91 0.52 -12.23 6.96
N LYS A 92 -0.78 -11.97 7.11
CA LYS A 92 -1.59 -11.27 6.11
C LYS A 92 -2.49 -10.21 6.75
N LEU A 93 -2.62 -9.08 6.08
CA LEU A 93 -3.68 -8.12 6.41
C LEU A 93 -5.05 -8.69 6.06
N ASN A 94 -6.08 -8.05 6.61
CA ASN A 94 -7.45 -8.30 6.17
C ASN A 94 -7.56 -8.01 4.66
N PRO A 95 -8.21 -8.90 3.90
CA PRO A 95 -8.34 -8.73 2.46
C PRO A 95 -9.22 -7.53 2.12
N HIS A 96 -8.82 -6.77 1.10
CA HIS A 96 -9.64 -5.73 0.52
C HIS A 96 -10.55 -6.35 -0.53
N LYS A 97 -11.85 -6.23 -0.34
CA LYS A 97 -12.88 -6.77 -1.22
C LYS A 97 -13.49 -5.62 -2.02
N PHE A 98 -13.51 -5.76 -3.34
CA PHE A 98 -14.14 -4.79 -4.23
C PHE A 98 -15.13 -5.51 -5.14
N SER A 99 -16.39 -5.11 -5.06
CA SER A 99 -17.45 -5.56 -5.97
C SER A 99 -17.54 -4.54 -7.10
N GLY A 100 -16.81 -4.79 -8.19
CA GLY A 100 -16.64 -3.81 -9.25
C GLY A 100 -16.73 -4.42 -10.63
N GLY A 101 -17.93 -4.49 -11.17
CA GLY A 101 -18.20 -4.87 -12.56
C GLY A 101 -19.67 -5.18 -12.77
N ASP A 102 -20.16 -5.00 -14.00
CA ASP A 102 -21.54 -5.30 -14.41
C ASP A 102 -21.92 -6.79 -14.17
N ASN A 103 -20.93 -7.66 -13.98
CA ASN A 103 -21.09 -9.10 -13.74
C ASN A 103 -21.03 -9.53 -12.26
N GLY A 104 -20.89 -8.60 -11.31
CA GLY A 104 -20.95 -8.91 -9.87
C GLY A 104 -19.79 -9.74 -9.31
N GLU A 105 -18.70 -9.93 -10.05
CA GLU A 105 -17.54 -10.72 -9.59
C GLU A 105 -16.73 -9.96 -8.51
N GLU A 106 -16.59 -10.57 -7.33
CA GLU A 106 -15.86 -9.98 -6.21
C GLU A 106 -14.33 -10.08 -6.44
N THR A 107 -13.66 -8.95 -6.60
CA THR A 107 -12.20 -8.90 -6.64
C THR A 107 -11.64 -8.78 -5.24
N VAL A 108 -10.89 -9.80 -4.81
CA VAL A 108 -10.20 -9.82 -3.52
C VAL A 108 -8.72 -9.49 -3.70
N THR A 109 -8.24 -8.43 -3.05
CA THR A 109 -6.81 -8.09 -2.99
C THR A 109 -6.27 -8.43 -1.60
N THR A 110 -5.16 -9.17 -1.53
CA THR A 110 -4.49 -9.57 -0.28
C THR A 110 -3.08 -9.00 -0.23
N LEU A 111 -2.64 -8.60 0.96
CA LEU A 111 -1.26 -8.21 1.23
C LEU A 111 -0.72 -9.07 2.37
N SER A 112 0.47 -9.62 2.17
CA SER A 112 1.11 -10.51 3.12
C SER A 112 2.61 -10.26 3.21
N VAL A 113 3.17 -10.61 4.35
CA VAL A 113 4.60 -10.58 4.63
C VAL A 113 5.03 -11.93 5.16
N GLU A 114 6.17 -12.43 4.71
CA GLU A 114 6.59 -13.80 5.04
C GLU A 114 8.08 -13.91 5.26
N LYS A 115 8.44 -14.85 6.14
CA LYS A 115 9.77 -15.44 6.27
C LYS A 115 9.69 -16.82 5.65
N TRP A 116 10.51 -17.07 4.64
CA TRP A 116 10.53 -18.35 3.93
C TRP A 116 11.87 -19.05 4.12
N GLU A 117 11.85 -20.36 3.94
CA GLU A 117 13.04 -21.19 3.85
C GLU A 117 12.89 -22.16 2.67
N ARG A 118 13.87 -22.18 1.76
CA ARG A 118 13.88 -23.03 0.56
C ARG A 118 15.32 -23.42 0.23
N GLY A 119 15.58 -24.73 0.17
CA GLY A 119 16.90 -25.26 -0.22
C GLY A 119 18.04 -24.78 0.67
N GLY A 120 17.85 -24.73 1.99
CA GLY A 120 18.84 -24.27 2.96
C GLY A 120 19.09 -22.77 2.98
N LYS A 121 18.33 -21.99 2.20
CA LYS A 121 18.33 -20.52 2.24
C LYS A 121 17.06 -20.02 2.89
N SER A 122 17.17 -18.94 3.64
CA SER A 122 16.02 -18.22 4.17
C SER A 122 16.00 -16.79 3.67
N GLY A 123 14.81 -16.19 3.69
CA GLY A 123 14.64 -14.80 3.30
C GLY A 123 13.27 -14.27 3.69
N TYR A 124 13.03 -13.02 3.30
CA TYR A 124 11.79 -12.31 3.59
C TYR A 124 11.14 -11.88 2.27
N ALA A 125 9.83 -11.71 2.28
CA ALA A 125 9.13 -11.14 1.15
C ALA A 125 7.91 -10.33 1.57
N LEU A 126 7.60 -9.31 0.76
CA LEU A 126 6.29 -8.68 0.71
C LEU A 126 5.56 -9.23 -0.52
N THR A 127 4.33 -9.70 -0.36
CA THR A 127 3.58 -10.34 -1.43
C THR A 127 2.17 -9.77 -1.48
N VAL A 128 1.76 -9.29 -2.66
CA VAL A 128 0.38 -8.88 -2.95
C VAL A 128 -0.26 -9.85 -3.95
N GLY A 129 -1.53 -10.17 -3.73
CA GLY A 129 -2.33 -11.01 -4.62
C GLY A 129 -3.66 -10.34 -4.99
N ARG A 130 -4.14 -10.55 -6.22
CA ARG A 130 -5.46 -10.16 -6.72
C ARG A 130 -6.01 -11.25 -7.61
N GLY A 131 -7.03 -11.97 -7.15
CA GLY A 131 -7.53 -13.15 -7.86
C GLY A 131 -6.42 -14.20 -8.05
N LYS A 132 -6.15 -14.58 -9.30
CA LYS A 132 -5.07 -15.54 -9.67
C LYS A 132 -3.68 -14.91 -9.76
N ASP A 133 -3.59 -13.58 -9.79
CA ASP A 133 -2.34 -12.86 -10.00
C ASP A 133 -1.67 -12.52 -8.66
N PHE A 134 -0.36 -12.71 -8.59
CA PHE A 134 0.42 -12.33 -7.40
C PHE A 134 1.78 -11.76 -7.80
N ILE A 135 2.27 -10.81 -7.00
CA ILE A 135 3.61 -10.26 -7.12
C ILE A 135 4.27 -10.38 -5.76
N SER A 136 5.36 -11.14 -5.71
CA SER A 136 6.21 -11.29 -4.52
C SER A 136 7.51 -10.53 -4.72
N VAL A 137 7.93 -9.80 -3.69
CA VAL A 137 9.16 -9.01 -3.68
C VAL A 137 10.07 -9.56 -2.59
N PRO A 138 11.02 -10.45 -2.94
CA PRO A 138 12.01 -10.94 -2.01
C PRO A 138 12.95 -9.82 -1.55
N VAL A 139 13.21 -9.75 -0.25
CA VAL A 139 14.02 -8.67 0.35
C VAL A 139 14.95 -9.21 1.45
N PRO A 140 16.15 -8.63 1.61
CA PRO A 140 17.00 -8.89 2.77
C PRO A 140 16.37 -8.35 4.06
N LEU A 141 16.78 -8.91 5.20
CA LEU A 141 16.27 -8.52 6.53
C LEU A 141 16.30 -7.00 6.77
N ALA A 142 17.41 -6.34 6.44
CA ALA A 142 17.56 -4.90 6.68
C ALA A 142 16.51 -4.07 5.92
N LYS A 143 16.26 -4.39 4.64
CA LYS A 143 15.23 -3.70 3.84
C LYS A 143 13.82 -4.05 4.33
N PHE A 144 13.61 -5.28 4.76
CA PHE A 144 12.34 -5.74 5.33
C PHE A 144 11.98 -4.95 6.59
N LEU A 145 12.91 -4.87 7.55
CA LEU A 145 12.74 -4.10 8.78
C LEU A 145 12.58 -2.60 8.50
N PHE A 146 13.38 -2.04 7.60
CA PHE A 146 13.26 -0.63 7.22
C PHE A 146 11.90 -0.32 6.59
N ALA A 147 11.35 -1.22 5.75
CA ALA A 147 10.01 -1.07 5.23
C ALA A 147 8.96 -1.01 6.35
N GLY A 148 9.11 -1.82 7.40
CA GLY A 148 8.28 -1.77 8.61
C GLY A 148 8.34 -0.41 9.31
N GLU A 149 9.54 0.09 9.61
CA GLU A 149 9.69 1.41 10.26
C GLU A 149 9.19 2.56 9.38
N PHE A 150 9.41 2.48 8.06
CA PHE A 150 8.89 3.48 7.13
C PHE A 150 7.36 3.47 7.07
N LEU A 151 6.72 2.30 7.07
CA LEU A 151 5.27 2.16 7.15
C LEU A 151 4.71 2.73 8.46
N ARG A 152 5.38 2.48 9.60
CA ARG A 152 5.01 3.06 10.90
C ARG A 152 5.11 4.59 10.88
N ALA A 153 6.15 5.15 10.27
CA ALA A 153 6.27 6.60 10.13
C ALA A 153 5.11 7.16 9.28
N LEU A 154 4.87 6.57 8.11
CA LEU A 154 3.79 7.00 7.22
C LEU A 154 2.40 6.83 7.81
N SER A 155 2.14 5.78 8.61
CA SER A 155 0.85 5.60 9.27
C SER A 155 0.51 6.76 10.19
N THR A 156 1.48 7.19 11.01
CA THR A 156 1.27 8.35 11.90
C THR A 156 1.11 9.64 11.10
N GLU A 157 1.92 9.86 10.07
CA GLU A 157 1.85 11.06 9.23
C GLU A 157 0.54 11.15 8.42
N GLN A 158 -0.02 10.03 7.98
CA GLN A 158 -1.25 9.97 7.18
C GLN A 158 -2.52 9.84 8.03
N SER A 159 -2.40 9.93 9.36
CA SER A 159 -3.54 9.92 10.29
C SER A 159 -4.20 11.30 10.36
N TRP A 160 -4.80 11.74 9.25
CA TRP A 160 -5.53 13.00 9.15
C TRP A 160 -6.76 12.89 8.24
N VAL A 161 -7.72 13.77 8.49
CA VAL A 161 -8.91 13.97 7.67
C VAL A 161 -9.10 15.48 7.51
N GLU A 162 -9.31 15.92 6.27
CA GLU A 162 -9.67 17.29 5.89
C GLU A 162 -11.15 17.30 5.50
N ARG A 163 -11.94 18.20 6.08
CA ARG A 163 -13.40 18.34 5.83
C ARG A 163 -13.76 19.79 5.62
N VAL A 164 -14.81 20.03 4.83
CA VAL A 164 -15.41 21.36 4.72
C VAL A 164 -16.08 21.72 6.04
N GLU A 165 -15.71 22.85 6.64
CA GLU A 165 -16.40 23.38 7.82
C GLU A 165 -17.85 23.76 7.44
N LYS A 166 -18.83 23.05 7.98
CA LYS A 166 -20.22 23.51 7.94
C LYS A 166 -20.35 24.66 8.93
N LYS A 167 -20.44 25.91 8.44
CA LYS A 167 -20.90 27.03 9.27
C LYS A 167 -22.31 26.70 9.76
N SER A 168 -22.46 26.37 11.03
CA SER A 168 -23.76 26.26 11.67
C SER A 168 -24.43 27.63 11.57
N SER A 169 -25.51 27.74 10.79
CA SER A 169 -26.40 28.89 10.87
C SER A 169 -26.98 28.92 12.28
N SER A 170 -26.62 29.93 13.07
CA SER A 170 -27.24 30.20 14.36
C SER A 170 -28.76 30.25 14.20
N PRO A 171 -29.56 29.67 15.12
CA PRO A 171 -31.01 29.80 15.05
C PRO A 171 -31.37 31.27 15.25
N VAL A 172 -32.03 31.86 14.25
CA VAL A 172 -32.68 33.17 14.40
C VAL A 172 -33.85 32.97 15.37
N THR A 173 -33.68 33.38 16.61
CA THR A 173 -34.78 33.55 17.56
C THR A 173 -35.57 34.79 17.14
N HIS A 174 -36.82 34.60 16.74
CA HIS A 174 -37.84 35.65 16.62
C HIS A 174 -38.45 35.97 17.98
#